data_AF-A0A6G3TR24-F1
#
_entry.id   AF-A0A6G3TR24-F1
#
_cell.length_a   1.000
_cell.length_b   1.000
_cell.length_c   1.000
_cell.angle_alpha   90.00
_cell.angle_beta   90.00
_cell.angle_gamma   90.00
#
_symmetry.space_group_name_H-M   'P 1'
#
loop_
_entity.id
_entity.type
_entity.pdbx_description
1 polymer ?
#
loop_
_entity_poly.entity_id
_entity_poly.type
_entity_poly.pdbx_seq_one_letter_code
_entity_poly.pdbx_strand_id
1 'polypeptide(L)'
;MQPQDVAPRPAPSSASSADPVVDVEQAEAALVEHYPRLARLAYLVLPPGLGRGRRVLSAHALTQRALPRSRTTTPVIPAQSTGRQVDPGYALVRLRVVRTALEAGLPLRRRAWPRRSQLPPLLPHVRGLKLFPRSGGADELALDQRLSGLSGPGRAAYVLRGL
;
A
#
# COMPACT_ATOMS: atom_id res chain seq x y z
N MET A 1 -54.71 32.48 25.39
CA MET A 1 -54.36 31.14 24.85
C MET A 1 -53.13 31.33 23.95
N GLN A 2 -51.92 31.10 24.48
CA GLN A 2 -50.68 31.22 23.70
C GLN A 2 -50.40 29.90 22.96
N PRO A 3 -49.89 29.92 21.73
CA PRO A 3 -49.52 28.71 21.00
C PRO A 3 -48.22 28.14 21.56
N GLN A 4 -48.21 26.84 21.86
CA GLN A 4 -47.02 26.12 22.29
C GLN A 4 -46.11 25.86 21.08
N ASP A 5 -44.86 26.28 21.19
CA ASP A 5 -43.79 26.05 20.22
C ASP A 5 -43.32 24.58 20.36
N VAL A 6 -43.64 23.76 19.37
CA VAL A 6 -43.23 22.34 19.32
C VAL A 6 -41.92 22.25 18.56
N ALA A 7 -40.82 22.12 19.30
CA ALA A 7 -39.51 21.85 18.71
C ALA A 7 -39.53 20.50 17.96
N PRO A 8 -39.03 20.43 16.71
CA PRO A 8 -38.95 19.18 15.98
C PRO A 8 -37.95 18.25 16.65
N ARG A 9 -38.40 17.04 16.97
CA ARG A 9 -37.57 15.97 17.54
C ARG A 9 -36.51 15.57 16.50
N PRO A 10 -35.21 15.57 16.82
CA PRO A 10 -34.19 15.12 15.87
C PRO A 10 -34.48 13.66 15.51
N ALA A 11 -34.62 13.42 14.20
CA ALA A 11 -34.73 12.07 13.65
C ALA A 11 -33.53 11.24 14.12
N PRO A 12 -33.70 9.93 14.39
CA PRO A 12 -32.56 9.08 14.69
C PRO A 12 -31.62 9.12 13.49
N SER A 13 -30.37 9.53 13.72
CA SER A 13 -29.26 9.39 12.77
C SER A 13 -29.06 7.90 12.47
N SER A 14 -29.91 7.34 11.63
CA SER A 14 -29.78 6.00 11.05
C SER A 14 -28.75 6.05 9.94
N ALA A 15 -27.50 6.28 10.32
CA ALA A 15 -26.34 5.86 9.57
C ALA A 15 -25.32 5.39 10.60
N SER A 16 -25.59 4.17 11.10
CA SER A 16 -24.64 3.36 11.84
C SER A 16 -23.26 3.52 11.22
N SER A 17 -22.27 3.80 12.05
CA SER A 17 -20.84 3.74 11.78
C SER A 17 -20.42 2.32 11.43
N ALA A 18 -20.95 1.79 10.33
CA ALA A 18 -20.51 0.54 9.76
C ALA A 18 -19.22 0.84 9.00
N ASP A 19 -18.15 0.12 9.34
CA ASP A 19 -16.90 0.21 8.62
C ASP A 19 -17.15 0.01 7.10
N PRO A 20 -16.61 0.88 6.22
CA PRO A 20 -16.74 0.70 4.80
C PRO A 20 -16.12 -0.65 4.42
N VAL A 21 -16.94 -1.48 3.77
CA VAL A 21 -16.54 -2.79 3.28
C VAL A 21 -16.05 -2.62 1.85
N VAL A 22 -14.81 -3.04 1.60
CA VAL A 22 -14.24 -3.07 0.25
C VAL A 22 -14.41 -4.47 -0.32
N ASP A 23 -15.03 -4.54 -1.50
CA ASP A 23 -15.17 -5.79 -2.24
C ASP A 23 -13.89 -6.17 -3.00
N VAL A 24 -13.75 -7.46 -3.31
CA VAL A 24 -12.58 -7.98 -4.03
C VAL A 24 -12.50 -7.37 -5.42
N GLU A 25 -13.63 -7.24 -6.13
CA GLU A 25 -13.69 -6.64 -7.47
C GLU A 25 -13.26 -5.16 -7.44
N GLN A 26 -13.69 -4.41 -6.43
CA GLN A 26 -13.27 -3.02 -6.26
C GLN A 26 -11.76 -2.91 -6.00
N ALA A 27 -11.22 -3.79 -5.15
CA ALA A 27 -9.78 -3.84 -4.89
C ALA A 27 -8.99 -4.27 -6.15
N GLU A 28 -9.55 -5.14 -6.98
CA GLU A 28 -8.94 -5.58 -8.25
C GLU A 28 -8.91 -4.44 -9.27
N ALA A 29 -10.05 -3.77 -9.49
CA ALA A 29 -10.14 -2.61 -10.37
C ALA A 29 -9.13 -1.53 -9.97
N ALA A 30 -9.07 -1.19 -8.68
CA ALA A 30 -8.12 -0.23 -8.15
C ALA A 30 -6.65 -0.67 -8.28
N LEU A 31 -6.37 -1.97 -8.14
CA LEU A 31 -5.03 -2.51 -8.32
C LEU A 31 -4.58 -2.39 -9.78
N VAL A 32 -5.46 -2.71 -10.74
CA VAL A 32 -5.16 -2.61 -12.18
C VAL A 32 -4.95 -1.15 -12.58
N GLU A 33 -5.87 -0.27 -12.18
CA GLU A 33 -5.81 1.16 -12.50
C GLU A 33 -4.53 1.82 -11.96
N HIS A 34 -4.11 1.46 -10.75
CA HIS A 34 -2.98 2.09 -10.07
C HIS A 34 -1.73 1.21 -10.00
N TYR A 35 -1.65 0.16 -10.81
CA TYR A 35 -0.57 -0.83 -10.75
C TYR A 35 0.84 -0.22 -10.78
N PRO A 36 1.16 0.71 -11.73
CA PRO A 36 2.50 1.29 -11.78
C PRO A 36 2.84 2.11 -10.53
N ARG A 37 1.86 2.84 -9.98
CA ARG A 37 2.02 3.67 -8.78
C ARG A 37 2.23 2.81 -7.54
N LEU A 38 1.48 1.71 -7.41
CA LEU A 38 1.63 0.75 -6.32
C LEU A 38 2.99 0.02 -6.36
N ALA A 39 3.41 -0.42 -7.55
CA ALA A 39 4.72 -1.04 -7.74
C ALA A 39 5.86 -0.07 -7.43
N ARG A 40 5.76 1.20 -7.87
CA ARG A 40 6.73 2.25 -7.55
C ARG A 40 6.80 2.53 -6.05
N LEU A 41 5.65 2.59 -5.38
CA LEU A 41 5.57 2.75 -3.93
C LEU A 41 6.30 1.60 -3.21
N ALA A 42 6.03 0.35 -3.60
CA ALA A 42 6.70 -0.82 -3.00
C ALA A 42 8.22 -0.76 -3.20
N TYR A 43 8.68 -0.44 -4.43
CA TYR A 43 10.09 -0.34 -4.77
C TYR A 43 10.85 0.68 -3.90
N LEU A 44 10.26 1.86 -3.69
CA LEU A 44 10.88 2.92 -2.89
C LEU A 44 10.89 2.62 -1.38
N VAL A 45 9.99 1.78 -0.89
CA VAL A 45 9.96 1.35 0.53
C VAL A 45 10.96 0.22 0.81
N LEU A 46 11.14 -0.68 -0.15
CA LEU A 46 12.01 -1.86 -0.02
C LEU A 46 13.47 -1.49 0.36
N PRO A 47 14.17 -2.36 1.10
CA PRO A 47 15.56 -2.10 1.50
C PRO A 47 16.50 -1.88 0.31
N PRO A 48 17.43 -0.91 0.39
CA PRO A 48 18.39 -0.64 -0.68
C PRO A 48 19.35 -1.81 -0.93
N GLY A 49 19.65 -2.63 0.08
CA GLY A 49 20.58 -3.76 0.00
C GLY A 49 20.12 -4.94 -0.88
N LEU A 50 18.87 -4.98 -1.35
CA LEU A 50 18.38 -6.05 -2.22
C LEU A 50 18.98 -5.99 -3.64
N GLY A 51 19.60 -4.88 -4.04
CA GLY A 51 20.02 -4.64 -5.42
C GLY A 51 18.83 -4.35 -6.33
N ARG A 52 19.07 -3.56 -7.39
CA ARG A 52 18.00 -2.98 -8.22
C ARG A 52 17.05 -4.04 -8.82
N GLY A 53 17.60 -5.09 -9.45
CA GLY A 53 16.79 -6.13 -10.09
C GLY A 53 15.87 -6.87 -9.13
N ARG A 54 16.38 -7.29 -7.96
CA ARG A 54 15.55 -7.98 -6.96
C ARG A 54 14.52 -7.04 -6.35
N ARG A 55 14.84 -5.76 -6.10
CA ARG A 55 13.85 -4.78 -5.61
C ARG A 55 12.69 -4.63 -6.58
N VAL A 56 12.95 -4.55 -7.89
CA VAL A 56 11.89 -4.44 -8.91
C VAL A 56 10.98 -5.67 -8.86
N LEU A 57 11.56 -6.87 -8.90
CA LEU A 57 10.76 -8.10 -8.87
C LEU A 57 9.98 -8.27 -7.57
N SER A 58 10.59 -7.96 -6.43
CA SER A 58 9.92 -7.97 -5.13
C SER A 58 8.77 -6.96 -5.09
N ALA A 59 8.97 -5.74 -5.62
CA ALA A 59 7.92 -4.72 -5.67
C ALA A 59 6.68 -5.20 -6.46
N HIS A 60 6.89 -5.80 -7.64
CA HIS A 60 5.80 -6.36 -8.43
C HIS A 60 5.10 -7.52 -7.72
N ALA A 61 5.87 -8.44 -7.14
CA ALA A 61 5.28 -9.58 -6.42
C ALA A 61 4.48 -9.15 -5.18
N LEU A 62 4.96 -8.16 -4.44
CA LEU A 62 4.23 -7.61 -3.30
C LEU A 62 2.94 -6.91 -3.75
N THR A 63 2.99 -6.16 -4.85
CA THR A 63 1.81 -5.50 -5.43
C THR A 63 0.78 -6.53 -5.87
N GLN A 64 1.18 -7.57 -6.59
CA GLN A 64 0.29 -8.65 -7.02
C GLN A 64 -0.29 -9.44 -5.84
N ARG A 65 0.46 -9.60 -4.74
CA ARG A 65 0.01 -10.30 -3.52
C ARG A 65 -0.89 -9.42 -2.63
N ALA A 66 -1.08 -8.14 -2.93
CA ALA A 66 -1.86 -7.22 -2.10
C ALA A 66 -3.38 -7.43 -2.20
N LEU A 67 -3.84 -8.10 -3.27
CA LEU A 67 -5.26 -8.32 -3.51
C LEU A 67 -5.92 -9.12 -2.36
N PRO A 68 -7.08 -8.68 -1.84
CA PRO A 68 -7.86 -9.47 -0.89
C PRO A 68 -8.37 -10.77 -1.48
N ARG A 69 -8.41 -11.80 -0.64
CA ARG A 69 -9.06 -13.07 -0.96
C ARG A 69 -10.56 -13.05 -0.73
N SER A 70 -11.05 -12.08 0.04
CA SER A 70 -12.44 -11.94 0.47
C SER A 70 -12.73 -10.49 0.83
N ARG A 71 -14.01 -10.13 0.87
CA ARG A 71 -14.48 -8.82 1.35
C ARG A 71 -13.76 -8.42 2.63
N THR A 72 -13.26 -7.19 2.66
CA THR A 72 -12.41 -6.69 3.76
C THR A 72 -13.04 -5.44 4.35
N THR A 73 -13.29 -5.44 5.65
CA THR A 73 -13.65 -4.22 6.39
C THR A 73 -12.44 -3.31 6.47
N THR A 74 -12.61 -2.04 6.11
CA THR A 74 -11.57 -1.03 6.28
C THR A 74 -11.87 -0.22 7.53
N PRO A 75 -10.91 -0.10 8.48
CA PRO A 75 -11.17 0.66 9.69
C PRO A 75 -11.45 2.12 9.31
N VAL A 76 -12.57 2.67 9.79
CA VAL A 76 -12.84 4.10 9.67
C VAL A 76 -11.86 4.85 10.56
N ILE A 77 -10.76 5.30 9.98
CA ILE A 77 -10.03 6.43 10.56
C ILE A 77 -10.87 7.66 10.19
N PRO A 78 -11.34 8.48 11.16
CA PRO A 78 -12.08 9.69 10.85
C PRO A 78 -11.32 10.49 9.80
N ALA A 79 -11.97 10.74 8.66
CA ALA A 79 -11.34 11.36 7.52
C ALA A 79 -10.72 12.70 7.94
N GLN A 80 -9.40 12.84 7.83
CA GLN A 80 -8.80 14.16 7.87
C GLN A 80 -9.34 14.91 6.64
N SER A 81 -10.10 15.98 6.91
CA SER A 81 -10.89 16.76 5.95
C SER A 81 -10.08 17.46 4.85
N THR A 82 -8.77 17.26 4.82
CA THR A 82 -7.86 17.82 3.82
C THR A 82 -7.84 16.99 2.54
N GLY A 83 -8.98 16.96 1.85
CA GLY A 83 -9.05 17.13 0.40
C GLY A 83 -8.44 16.05 -0.49
N ARG A 84 -9.01 14.83 -0.49
CA ARG A 84 -9.46 14.10 -1.70
C ARG A 84 -10.11 12.80 -1.25
N GLN A 85 -11.33 12.53 -1.69
CA GLN A 85 -11.94 11.21 -1.48
C GLN A 85 -11.13 10.20 -2.31
N VAL A 86 -10.27 9.45 -1.62
CA VAL A 86 -9.46 8.39 -2.23
C VAL A 86 -10.37 7.16 -2.37
N ASP A 87 -10.37 6.51 -3.54
CA ASP A 87 -11.10 5.26 -3.74
C ASP A 87 -10.73 4.26 -2.63
N PRO A 88 -11.71 3.69 -1.90
CA PRO A 88 -11.42 2.83 -0.76
C PRO A 88 -10.74 1.51 -1.17
N GLY A 89 -10.96 1.04 -2.40
CA GLY A 89 -10.21 -0.07 -3.00
C GLY A 89 -8.71 0.25 -3.09
N TYR A 90 -8.38 1.41 -3.66
CA TYR A 90 -7.01 1.90 -3.76
C TYR A 90 -6.38 2.14 -2.39
N ALA A 91 -7.11 2.72 -1.44
CA ALA A 91 -6.63 2.96 -0.07
C ALA A 91 -6.27 1.64 0.64
N LEU A 92 -7.12 0.61 0.53
CA LEU A 92 -6.87 -0.72 1.08
C LEU A 92 -5.63 -1.36 0.46
N VAL A 93 -5.53 -1.36 -0.88
CA VAL A 93 -4.41 -1.99 -1.59
C VAL A 93 -3.11 -1.23 -1.27
N ARG A 94 -3.11 0.11 -1.29
CA ARG A 94 -1.97 0.96 -0.93
C ARG A 94 -1.46 0.64 0.47
N LEU A 95 -2.34 0.53 1.47
CA LEU A 95 -1.99 0.14 2.83
C LEU A 95 -1.30 -1.23 2.88
N ARG A 96 -1.86 -2.23 2.21
CA ARG A 96 -1.30 -3.59 2.18
C ARG A 96 0.06 -3.65 1.50
N VAL A 97 0.25 -2.90 0.41
CA VAL A 97 1.55 -2.81 -0.26
C VAL A 97 2.60 -2.21 0.67
N VAL A 98 2.30 -1.09 1.35
CA VAL A 98 3.23 -0.48 2.31
C VAL A 98 3.59 -1.48 3.41
N ARG A 99 2.58 -2.10 4.04
CA ARG A 99 2.79 -3.03 5.16
C ARG A 99 3.66 -4.21 4.73
N THR A 100 3.35 -4.82 3.60
CA THR A 100 4.11 -5.97 3.10
C THR A 100 5.52 -5.60 2.63
N ALA A 101 5.73 -4.39 2.09
CA ALA A 101 7.06 -3.88 1.76
C ALA A 101 7.93 -3.62 3.00
N LEU A 102 7.34 -3.08 4.07
CA LEU A 102 8.01 -2.93 5.36
C LEU A 102 8.37 -4.29 5.96
N GLU A 103 7.44 -5.26 5.92
CA GLU A 103 7.68 -6.62 6.41
C GLU A 103 8.77 -7.36 5.62
N ALA A 104 8.83 -7.17 4.31
CA ALA A 104 9.86 -7.74 3.45
C ALA A 104 11.28 -7.26 3.81
N GLY A 105 11.39 -6.09 4.45
CA GLY A 105 12.64 -5.53 4.95
C GLY A 105 13.03 -5.94 6.36
N LEU A 106 12.19 -6.70 7.07
CA LEU A 106 12.51 -7.17 8.43
C LEU A 106 13.59 -8.26 8.39
N PRO A 107 14.50 -8.30 9.39
CA PRO A 107 15.48 -9.36 9.49
C PRO A 107 14.77 -10.72 9.68
N LEU A 108 15.19 -11.72 8.90
CA LEU A 108 14.77 -13.10 9.09
C LEU A 108 15.30 -13.61 10.43
N ARG A 109 14.49 -13.59 11.47
CA ARG A 109 14.86 -14.18 12.76
C ARG A 109 14.81 -15.70 12.63
N ARG A 110 15.87 -16.39 13.04
CA ARG A 110 16.04 -17.85 12.95
C ARG A 110 14.88 -18.68 13.52
N ARG A 111 14.05 -18.11 14.40
CA ARG A 111 12.89 -18.77 15.05
C ARG A 111 11.52 -18.40 14.46
N ALA A 112 11.44 -17.43 13.56
CA ALA A 112 10.17 -17.05 12.94
C ALA A 112 10.10 -17.60 11.53
N TRP A 113 9.02 -18.30 11.18
CA TRP A 113 8.77 -18.64 9.79
C TRP A 113 8.70 -17.38 8.94
N PRO A 114 9.35 -17.37 7.76
CA PRO A 114 9.34 -16.21 6.89
C PRO A 114 7.90 -15.87 6.49
N ARG A 115 7.55 -14.58 6.54
CA ARG A 115 6.24 -14.13 6.05
C ARG A 115 6.19 -14.30 4.54
N ARG A 116 4.98 -14.42 3.98
CA ARG A 116 4.77 -14.50 2.53
C ARG A 116 5.38 -13.30 1.78
N SER A 117 5.51 -12.14 2.43
CA SER A 117 6.17 -10.93 1.92
C SER A 117 7.69 -11.06 1.78
N GLN A 118 8.32 -11.97 2.55
CA GLN A 118 9.76 -12.23 2.53
C GLN A 118 10.15 -13.34 1.55
N LEU A 119 9.17 -14.11 1.06
CA LEU A 119 9.41 -15.17 0.10
C LEU A 119 9.70 -14.59 -1.29
N PRO A 120 10.68 -15.15 -2.03
CA PRO A 120 11.00 -14.70 -3.38
C PRO A 120 9.77 -14.76 -4.32
N PRO A 121 9.76 -13.95 -5.38
CA PRO A 121 8.70 -13.98 -6.39
C PRO A 121 8.64 -15.37 -7.04
N LEU A 122 7.43 -15.89 -7.30
CA LEU A 122 7.21 -17.20 -7.94
C LEU A 122 7.30 -17.15 -9.48
N LEU A 123 8.06 -16.19 -10.03
CA LEU A 123 8.23 -16.09 -11.47
C LEU A 123 9.04 -17.30 -11.97
N PRO A 124 8.80 -17.79 -13.19
CA PRO A 124 9.64 -18.83 -13.79
C PRO A 124 11.09 -18.33 -13.81
N HIS A 125 11.95 -18.95 -13.01
CA HIS A 125 13.37 -18.62 -12.94
C HIS A 125 14.08 -19.32 -14.09
N VAL A 126 14.25 -18.64 -15.22
CA VAL A 126 15.08 -19.15 -16.30
C VAL A 126 16.55 -18.87 -15.94
N ARG A 127 17.37 -19.92 -15.83
CA ARG A 127 18.83 -19.75 -15.65
C ARG A 127 19.38 -19.00 -16.87
N GLY A 128 20.03 -17.86 -16.63
CA GLY A 128 20.62 -17.03 -17.68
C GLY A 128 19.81 -15.78 -18.07
N LEU A 129 18.54 -15.67 -17.68
CA LEU A 129 17.75 -14.46 -17.93
C LEU A 129 18.04 -13.41 -16.84
N LYS A 130 18.76 -12.35 -17.21
CA LYS A 130 18.97 -11.18 -16.35
C LYS A 130 18.04 -10.06 -16.80
N LEU A 131 17.08 -9.71 -15.96
CA LEU A 131 16.35 -8.46 -16.14
C LEU A 131 17.29 -7.30 -15.84
N PHE A 132 17.40 -6.38 -16.78
CA PHE A 132 18.09 -5.11 -16.62
C PHE A 132 17.01 -4.02 -16.50
N PRO A 133 16.52 -3.72 -15.28
CA PRO A 133 15.66 -2.55 -15.10
C PRO A 133 16.36 -1.33 -15.69
N ARG A 134 15.61 -0.49 -16.42
CA ARG A 134 16.19 0.69 -17.06
C ARG A 134 17.02 1.49 -16.04
N SER A 135 18.19 1.92 -16.49
CA SER A 135 19.03 2.85 -15.75
C SER A 135 18.25 4.15 -15.60
N GLY A 136 17.66 4.39 -14.44
CA GLY A 136 17.13 5.70 -14.08
C GLY A 136 18.16 6.81 -14.29
N GLY A 137 17.68 8.03 -14.59
CA GLY A 137 18.54 9.21 -14.72
C GLY A 137 19.23 9.60 -13.40
N ALA A 138 20.09 10.62 -13.45
CA ALA A 138 20.84 11.10 -12.28
C ALA A 138 19.93 11.45 -11.08
N ASP A 139 18.74 12.01 -11.35
CA ASP A 139 17.76 12.35 -10.31
C ASP A 139 17.20 11.12 -9.59
N GLU A 140 16.97 10.01 -10.32
CA GLU A 140 16.51 8.76 -9.72
C GLU A 140 17.59 8.13 -8.83
N LEU A 141 18.86 8.21 -9.25
CA LEU A 141 20.00 7.79 -8.44
C LEU A 141 20.14 8.67 -7.19
N ALA A 142 20.00 9.98 -7.32
CA ALA A 142 20.05 10.90 -6.19
C ALA A 142 18.91 10.65 -5.20
N LEU A 143 17.70 10.34 -5.69
CA LEU A 143 16.57 9.95 -4.86
C LEU A 143 16.85 8.63 -4.12
N ASP A 144 17.29 7.60 -4.84
CA ASP A 144 17.66 6.29 -4.25
C ASP A 144 18.75 6.45 -3.18
N GLN A 145 19.74 7.31 -3.42
CA GLN A 145 20.80 7.64 -2.46
C GLN A 145 20.23 8.26 -1.18
N ARG A 146 19.36 9.27 -1.30
CA ARG A 146 18.72 9.93 -0.15
C ARG A 146 17.87 8.95 0.65
N LEU A 147 17.08 8.13 -0.04
CA LEU A 147 16.23 7.13 0.61
C LEU A 147 17.04 6.02 1.28
N SER A 148 18.23 5.69 0.76
CA SER A 148 19.08 4.64 1.33
C SER A 148 19.51 4.91 2.78
N GLY A 149 19.63 6.19 3.15
CA GLY A 149 19.98 6.62 4.51
C GLY A 149 18.81 6.60 5.51
N LEU A 150 17.58 6.40 5.04
CA LEU A 150 16.40 6.38 5.89
C LEU A 150 16.08 4.97 6.40
N SER A 151 15.40 4.89 7.54
CA SER A 151 14.76 3.65 7.99
C SER A 151 13.62 3.23 7.04
N GLY A 152 13.19 1.97 7.10
CA GLY A 152 12.03 1.48 6.33
C GLY A 152 10.78 2.35 6.52
N PRO A 153 10.35 2.64 7.76
CA PRO A 153 9.26 3.57 8.04
C PRO A 153 9.52 4.99 7.53
N GLY A 154 10.76 5.49 7.62
CA GLY A 154 11.14 6.80 7.09
C GLY A 154 10.96 6.91 5.58
N ARG A 155 11.38 5.88 4.83
CA ARG A 155 11.11 5.80 3.38
C ARG A 155 9.61 5.75 3.09
N ALA A 156 8.84 4.96 3.83
CA ALA A 156 7.39 4.88 3.65
C ALA A 156 6.71 6.24 3.88
N ALA A 157 7.04 6.95 4.96
CA ALA A 157 6.50 8.28 5.24
C ALA A 157 6.83 9.28 4.13
N TYR A 158 8.07 9.30 3.65
CA TYR A 158 8.49 10.17 2.54
C TYR A 158 7.69 9.87 1.26
N VAL A 159 7.60 8.59 0.89
CA VAL A 159 6.93 8.16 -0.34
C VAL A 159 5.43 8.43 -0.26
N LEU A 160 4.78 8.19 0.88
CA LEU A 160 3.35 8.43 1.06
C LEU A 160 2.95 9.91 1.00
N ARG A 161 3.91 10.82 1.28
CA ARG A 161 3.73 12.27 1.13
C ARG A 161 3.87 12.73 -0.33
N GLY A 162 4.75 12.10 -1.09
CA GLY A 162 5.09 12.49 -2.46
C GLY A 162 4.36 11.73 -3.57
N LEU A 163 3.73 10.59 -3.24
CA LEU A 163 2.88 9.79 -4.13
C LEU A 163 1.43 9.90 -3.68
#